data_AF-A0A0Q3I0D0-F1
#
_entry.id   AF-A0A0Q3I0D0-F1
#
_cell.length_a   1.000
_cell.length_b   1.000
_cell.length_c   1.000
_cell.angle_alpha   90.00
_cell.angle_beta   90.00
_cell.angle_gamma   90.00
#
_symmetry.space_group_name_H-M   'P 1'
#
loop_
_entity.id
_entity.type
_entity.pdbx_description
1 polymer ?
#
loop_
_entity_poly.entity_id
_entity_poly.type
_entity_poly.pdbx_seq_one_letter_code
_entity_poly.pdbx_strand_id
1 'polypeptide(L)'
;MSKFIGPFFAVALALGAAGCATTPVVTTETVIVAGVGPVEVERLSVRVVSIDRASRSVIVEQRGSRWLVEVPPVFGNLENLREGDMVQINRVEGVIVDVRRPRRGAKPGITYTEAATEPTFQNLPDKYVVRAVTLTARFERFDAETSVVHYTGPFGPRSLTVTDPAVKAGLRKFKRGDLVELSFAEAFHIVLK
;
A
#
# COMPACT_ATOMS: atom_id res chain seq x y z
N MET A 1 21.27 -82.23 -21.10
CA MET A 1 21.20 -82.99 -19.83
C MET A 1 21.37 -82.00 -18.68
N SER A 2 20.67 -82.20 -17.55
CA SER A 2 20.65 -81.38 -16.31
C SER A 2 20.26 -79.89 -16.46
N LYS A 3 19.23 -79.29 -15.82
CA LYS A 3 18.64 -79.33 -14.45
C LYS A 3 19.38 -78.50 -13.37
N PHE A 4 18.73 -77.41 -12.96
CA PHE A 4 18.69 -76.62 -11.69
C PHE A 4 18.06 -75.24 -12.05
N ILE A 5 17.13 -74.56 -11.35
CA ILE A 5 16.45 -74.67 -10.04
C ILE A 5 17.41 -74.47 -8.85
N GLY A 6 17.29 -73.45 -7.99
CA GLY A 6 16.48 -72.21 -7.88
C GLY A 6 17.22 -71.28 -6.88
N PRO A 7 16.61 -70.38 -6.06
CA PRO A 7 15.24 -69.87 -6.02
C PRO A 7 15.11 -68.31 -5.94
N PHE A 8 13.86 -67.83 -6.05
CA PHE A 8 13.29 -66.56 -5.56
C PHE A 8 14.18 -65.40 -5.06
N PHE A 9 14.16 -64.28 -5.78
CA PHE A 9 14.41 -62.93 -5.23
C PHE A 9 13.08 -62.16 -5.17
N ALA A 10 12.66 -61.73 -3.98
CA ALA A 10 11.47 -60.89 -3.81
C ALA A 10 11.83 -59.42 -4.02
N VAL A 11 11.21 -58.77 -5.01
CA VAL A 11 11.33 -57.32 -5.24
C VAL A 11 10.02 -56.66 -4.83
N ALA A 12 10.07 -55.84 -3.78
CA ALA A 12 8.97 -54.99 -3.34
C ALA A 12 9.55 -53.64 -2.91
N LEU A 13 9.21 -52.57 -3.63
CA LEU A 13 9.42 -51.13 -3.38
C LEU A 13 9.21 -50.40 -4.73
N ALA A 14 8.47 -49.31 -4.89
CA ALA A 14 7.36 -48.74 -4.12
C ALA A 14 6.52 -47.89 -5.08
N LEU A 15 5.20 -47.75 -4.86
CA LEU A 15 4.40 -46.82 -5.66
C LEU A 15 4.76 -45.38 -5.27
N GLY A 16 5.38 -44.64 -6.18
CA GLY A 16 5.57 -43.20 -6.05
C GLY A 16 4.22 -42.48 -6.14
N ALA A 17 3.65 -42.09 -5.00
CA ALA A 17 2.47 -41.25 -4.97
C ALA A 17 2.82 -39.86 -5.54
N ALA A 18 2.26 -39.52 -6.70
CA ALA A 18 2.32 -38.18 -7.26
C ALA A 18 1.43 -37.24 -6.42
N GLY A 19 1.97 -36.79 -5.29
CA GLY A 19 1.32 -35.78 -4.46
C GLY A 19 1.26 -34.45 -5.21
N CYS A 20 0.05 -34.01 -5.54
CA CYS A 20 -0.18 -32.67 -6.09
C CYS A 20 0.30 -31.62 -5.09
N ALA A 21 1.49 -31.07 -5.30
CA ALA A 21 1.96 -29.90 -4.59
C ALA A 21 1.14 -28.69 -5.05
N THR A 22 0.02 -28.43 -4.37
CA THR A 22 -0.65 -27.13 -4.42
C THR A 22 0.27 -26.10 -3.75
N THR A 23 1.21 -25.58 -4.53
CA THR A 23 1.98 -24.41 -4.14
C THR A 23 1.00 -23.26 -3.91
N PRO A 24 1.04 -22.59 -2.74
CA PRO A 24 0.21 -21.41 -2.54
C PRO A 24 0.64 -20.35 -3.56
N VAL A 25 -0.28 -19.97 -4.46
CA VAL A 25 -0.06 -18.84 -5.36
C VAL A 25 -0.05 -17.58 -4.51
N VAL A 26 1.13 -17.12 -4.14
CA VAL A 26 1.32 -15.84 -3.46
C VAL A 26 1.18 -14.74 -4.51
N THR A 27 -0.06 -14.31 -4.76
CA THR A 27 -0.36 -13.19 -5.64
C THR A 27 0.00 -11.87 -4.95
N THR A 28 1.30 -11.58 -4.87
CA THR A 28 1.77 -10.21 -4.65
C THR A 28 1.42 -9.41 -5.89
N GLU A 29 0.54 -8.42 -5.73
CA GLU A 29 0.12 -7.55 -6.82
C GLU A 29 1.12 -6.38 -6.88
N THR A 30 1.87 -6.30 -7.98
CA THR A 30 2.87 -5.25 -8.21
C THR A 30 2.40 -4.29 -9.29
N VAL A 31 2.34 -3.01 -8.96
CA VAL A 31 1.95 -1.92 -9.86
C VAL A 31 3.21 -1.14 -10.24
N ILE A 32 3.30 -0.59 -11.45
CA ILE A 32 4.45 0.22 -11.85
C ILE A 32 4.12 1.70 -11.63
N VAL A 33 4.93 2.40 -10.84
CA VAL A 33 4.85 3.87 -10.71
C VAL A 33 5.91 4.49 -11.61
N ALA A 34 5.50 5.42 -12.48
CA ALA A 34 6.42 6.13 -13.36
C ALA A 34 7.55 6.81 -12.55
N GLY A 35 8.80 6.55 -12.93
CA GLY A 35 9.99 7.04 -12.23
C GLY A 35 10.42 6.24 -10.98
N VAL A 36 9.59 5.31 -10.46
CA VAL A 36 9.99 4.37 -9.37
C VAL A 36 10.32 2.99 -9.90
N GLY A 37 9.50 2.49 -10.84
CA GLY A 37 9.46 1.07 -11.19
C GLY A 37 8.38 0.31 -10.40
N PRO A 38 8.56 -0.99 -10.11
CA PRO A 38 7.56 -1.81 -9.46
C PRO A 38 7.41 -1.46 -7.96
N VAL A 39 6.16 -1.39 -7.50
CA VAL A 39 5.75 -1.13 -6.12
C VAL A 39 4.69 -2.15 -5.72
N GLU A 40 4.75 -2.67 -4.49
CA GLU A 40 3.76 -3.60 -3.96
C GLU A 40 2.46 -2.89 -3.55
N VAL A 41 1.32 -3.56 -3.74
CA VAL A 41 0.04 -3.14 -3.17
C VAL A 41 0.00 -3.41 -1.66
N GLU A 42 -0.05 -2.36 -0.87
CA GLU A 42 -0.28 -2.44 0.58
C GLU A 42 -1.75 -2.79 0.85
N ARG A 43 -1.99 -3.88 1.59
CA ARG A 43 -3.34 -4.35 1.94
C ARG A 43 -3.65 -4.07 3.41
N LEU A 44 -4.42 -3.03 3.67
CA LEU A 44 -4.83 -2.62 5.01
C LEU A 44 -6.16 -3.28 5.37
N SER A 45 -6.16 -4.20 6.33
CA SER A 45 -7.40 -4.67 6.97
C SER A 45 -7.76 -3.73 8.12
N VAL A 46 -8.93 -3.08 8.03
CA VAL A 46 -9.36 -2.01 8.93
C VAL A 46 -10.77 -2.28 9.44
N ARG A 47 -11.07 -1.86 10.67
CA ARG A 47 -12.40 -1.96 11.28
C ARG A 47 -13.17 -0.67 11.04
N VAL A 48 -14.42 -0.75 10.58
CA VAL A 48 -15.31 0.42 10.51
C VAL A 48 -15.74 0.81 11.92
N VAL A 49 -15.55 2.08 12.27
CA VAL A 49 -15.95 2.67 13.57
C VAL A 49 -17.25 3.44 13.44
N SER A 50 -17.39 4.26 12.39
CA SER A 50 -18.62 4.98 12.08
C SER A 50 -18.77 5.23 10.58
N ILE A 51 -20.01 5.47 10.14
CA ILE A 51 -20.37 5.64 8.72
C ILE A 51 -21.22 6.91 8.56
N ASP A 52 -20.71 7.89 7.83
CA ASP A 52 -21.51 9.00 7.30
C ASP A 52 -21.88 8.71 5.84
N ARG A 53 -23.17 8.41 5.65
CA ARG A 53 -23.75 8.07 4.34
C ARG A 53 -23.97 9.30 3.46
N ALA A 54 -24.14 10.49 4.06
CA ALA A 54 -24.40 11.72 3.33
C ALA A 54 -23.11 12.31 2.74
N SER A 55 -22.02 12.33 3.51
CA SER A 55 -20.69 12.71 2.99
C SER A 55 -19.95 11.56 2.30
N ARG A 56 -20.51 10.34 2.30
CA ARG A 56 -19.88 9.10 1.84
C ARG A 56 -18.49 8.88 2.45
N SER A 57 -18.38 9.07 3.76
CA SER A 57 -17.14 8.89 4.50
C SER A 57 -17.31 7.90 5.64
N VAL A 58 -16.22 7.23 6.01
CA VAL A 58 -16.19 6.29 7.14
C VAL A 58 -15.01 6.62 8.04
N ILE A 59 -15.20 6.53 9.35
CA ILE A 59 -14.07 6.45 10.29
C ILE A 59 -13.69 4.99 10.39
N VAL A 60 -12.42 4.67 10.11
CA VAL A 60 -11.87 3.33 10.28
C VAL A 60 -10.81 3.31 11.38
N GLU A 61 -10.56 2.14 11.94
CA GLU A 61 -9.56 1.88 12.97
C GLU A 61 -8.61 0.75 12.56
N GLN A 62 -7.33 0.93 12.83
CA GLN A 62 -6.33 -0.14 12.79
C GLN A 62 -5.30 0.11 13.90
N ARG A 63 -5.02 -0.92 14.73
CA ARG A 63 -4.02 -0.87 15.81
C ARG A 63 -4.17 0.34 16.77
N GLY A 64 -5.40 0.77 17.02
CA GLY A 64 -5.72 1.93 17.87
C GLY A 64 -5.64 3.30 17.19
N SER A 65 -5.12 3.38 15.96
CA SER A 65 -5.18 4.61 15.14
C SER A 65 -6.52 4.68 14.41
N ARG A 66 -7.18 5.84 14.44
CA ARG A 66 -8.43 6.12 13.70
C ARG A 66 -8.24 7.19 12.64
N TRP A 67 -8.90 7.06 11.50
CA TRP A 67 -8.90 8.08 10.46
C TRP A 67 -10.14 8.07 9.58
N LEU A 68 -10.37 9.22 8.92
CA LEU A 68 -11.41 9.39 7.91
C LEU A 68 -10.97 8.77 6.57
N VAL A 69 -11.84 7.99 5.97
CA VAL A 69 -11.72 7.48 4.60
C VAL A 69 -12.95 7.92 3.83
N GLU A 70 -12.74 8.76 2.82
CA GLU A 70 -13.74 9.06 1.80
C GLU A 70 -13.92 7.84 0.89
N VAL A 71 -15.17 7.50 0.58
CA VAL A 71 -15.52 6.34 -0.25
C VAL A 71 -16.20 6.82 -1.54
N PRO A 72 -15.42 7.19 -2.58
CA PRO A 72 -15.91 7.49 -3.92
C PRO A 72 -17.03 6.55 -4.41
N PRO A 73 -18.06 7.04 -5.14
CA PRO A 73 -19.17 6.23 -5.64
C PRO A 73 -18.77 5.00 -6.45
N VAL A 74 -17.63 5.05 -7.14
CA VAL A 74 -17.09 3.94 -7.96
C VAL A 74 -16.76 2.68 -7.15
N PHE A 75 -16.53 2.79 -5.83
CA PHE A 75 -16.34 1.62 -4.95
C PHE A 75 -17.65 0.93 -4.55
N GLY A 76 -18.82 1.47 -4.94
CA GLY A 76 -20.13 0.89 -4.67
C GLY A 76 -20.97 1.68 -3.66
N ASN A 77 -22.07 1.08 -3.21
CA ASN A 77 -22.94 1.69 -2.20
C ASN A 77 -22.41 1.40 -0.78
N LEU A 78 -22.81 2.22 0.20
CA LEU A 78 -22.51 1.98 1.62
C LEU A 78 -23.65 1.25 2.32
N GLU A 79 -24.73 0.89 1.64
CA GLU A 79 -26.02 0.45 2.22
C GLU A 79 -25.90 -0.82 3.06
N ASN A 80 -25.00 -1.73 2.67
CA ASN A 80 -24.74 -2.97 3.40
C ASN A 80 -23.66 -2.84 4.47
N LEU A 81 -22.82 -1.80 4.42
CA LEU A 81 -21.75 -1.59 5.40
C LEU A 81 -22.30 -1.24 6.80
N ARG A 82 -21.70 -1.78 7.85
CA ARG A 82 -22.07 -1.61 9.26
C ARG A 82 -20.86 -1.20 10.10
N GLU A 83 -21.13 -0.56 11.23
CA GLU A 83 -20.11 -0.33 12.26
C GLU A 83 -19.67 -1.67 12.85
N GLY A 84 -18.36 -1.86 13.02
CA GLY A 84 -17.76 -3.13 13.39
C GLY A 84 -17.28 -4.00 12.22
N ASP A 85 -17.70 -3.71 10.98
CA ASP A 85 -17.26 -4.49 9.82
C ASP A 85 -15.74 -4.40 9.58
N MET A 86 -15.16 -5.50 9.10
CA MET A 86 -13.79 -5.52 8.58
C MET A 86 -13.80 -5.29 7.07
N VAL A 87 -13.17 -4.19 6.65
CA VAL A 87 -12.98 -3.74 5.26
C VAL A 87 -11.50 -3.88 4.89
N GLN A 88 -11.23 -4.16 3.62
CA GLN A 88 -9.87 -4.13 3.07
C GLN A 88 -9.70 -2.87 2.22
N ILE A 89 -8.66 -2.09 2.51
CA ILE A 89 -8.21 -0.97 1.68
C ILE A 89 -6.88 -1.39 1.05
N ASN A 90 -6.87 -1.53 -0.27
CA ASN A 90 -5.65 -1.67 -1.04
C ASN A 90 -5.10 -0.28 -1.36
N ARG A 91 -3.79 -0.08 -1.25
CA ARG A 91 -3.14 1.21 -1.51
C ARG A 91 -1.77 1.03 -2.17
N VAL A 92 -1.45 1.94 -3.09
CA VAL A 92 -0.11 2.13 -3.68
C VAL A 92 0.25 3.60 -3.52
N GLU A 93 1.33 3.90 -2.81
CA GLU A 93 1.85 5.27 -2.68
C GLU A 93 2.86 5.55 -3.81
N GLY A 94 2.80 6.74 -4.41
CA GLY A 94 3.70 7.15 -5.49
C GLY A 94 4.98 7.85 -5.02
N VAL A 95 5.62 8.62 -5.91
CA VAL A 95 6.73 9.53 -5.55
C VAL A 95 6.25 10.81 -4.91
N ILE A 96 7.14 11.42 -4.10
CA ILE A 96 7.00 12.82 -3.71
C ILE A 96 7.23 13.72 -4.93
N VAL A 97 6.23 14.56 -5.24
CA VAL A 97 6.25 15.57 -6.32
C VAL A 97 6.38 17.01 -5.81
N ASP A 98 6.09 17.27 -4.52
CA ASP A 98 6.37 18.56 -3.88
C ASP A 98 6.81 18.38 -2.42
N VAL A 99 7.67 19.29 -1.96
CA VAL A 99 8.13 19.37 -0.57
C VAL A 99 8.22 20.83 -0.12
N ARG A 100 7.54 21.16 0.98
CA ARG A 100 7.56 22.51 1.54
C ARG A 100 7.51 22.51 3.06
N ARG A 101 7.87 23.64 3.66
CA ARG A 101 7.61 23.87 5.08
C ARG A 101 6.10 24.17 5.24
N PRO A 102 5.39 23.50 6.16
CA PRO A 102 3.97 23.75 6.35
C PRO A 102 3.73 25.13 6.94
N ARG A 103 2.49 25.62 6.83
CA ARG A 103 2.07 26.91 7.41
C ARG A 103 2.26 26.93 8.92
N ARG A 104 2.57 28.11 9.48
CA ARG A 104 2.75 28.30 10.94
C ARG A 104 1.48 27.84 11.69
N GLY A 105 1.64 26.89 12.61
CA GLY A 105 0.54 26.31 13.39
C GLY A 105 -0.10 25.05 12.78
N ALA A 106 0.40 24.55 11.63
CA ALA A 106 -0.01 23.26 11.10
C ALA A 106 0.25 22.12 12.10
N LYS A 107 -0.64 21.12 12.09
CA LYS A 107 -0.51 19.87 12.86
C LYS A 107 -0.27 18.70 11.90
N PRO A 108 0.36 17.60 12.34
CA PRO A 108 0.42 16.37 11.55
C PRO A 108 -0.97 15.92 11.13
N GLY A 109 -1.11 15.50 9.88
CA GLY A 109 -2.40 15.20 9.26
C GLY A 109 -2.29 14.97 7.76
N ILE A 110 -3.35 14.47 7.15
CA ILE A 110 -3.44 14.19 5.73
C ILE A 110 -4.65 14.94 5.16
N THR A 111 -4.48 15.53 3.99
CA THR A 111 -5.54 16.08 3.16
C THR A 111 -5.53 15.37 1.81
N TYR A 112 -6.71 15.00 1.33
CA TYR A 112 -6.90 14.33 0.05
C TYR A 112 -7.54 15.30 -0.96
N THR A 113 -7.17 15.17 -2.24
CA THR A 113 -7.80 15.92 -3.35
C THR A 113 -7.83 15.06 -4.61
N GLU A 114 -8.96 15.03 -5.33
CA GLU A 114 -9.17 14.12 -6.47
C GLU A 114 -8.30 14.45 -7.71
N ALA A 115 -7.70 15.64 -7.78
CA ALA A 115 -6.85 16.05 -8.89
C ALA A 115 -5.38 15.59 -8.70
N ALA A 116 -5.07 14.37 -9.12
CA ALA A 116 -3.70 13.91 -9.33
C ALA A 116 -3.27 14.07 -10.80
N THR A 117 -2.32 14.97 -11.06
CA THR A 117 -1.69 15.10 -12.39
C THR A 117 -0.50 14.16 -12.53
N GLU A 118 0.29 13.98 -11.46
CA GLU A 118 1.44 13.09 -11.36
C GLU A 118 1.61 12.61 -9.90
N PRO A 119 2.30 11.47 -9.66
CA PRO A 119 2.81 10.50 -10.62
C PRO A 119 1.75 9.67 -11.34
N THR A 120 2.11 9.19 -12.54
CA THR A 120 1.34 8.22 -13.30
C THR A 120 1.56 6.80 -12.77
N PHE A 121 0.47 6.09 -12.48
CA PHE A 121 0.47 4.66 -12.17
C PHE A 121 0.15 3.86 -13.44
N GLN A 122 0.82 2.72 -13.62
CA GLN A 122 0.68 1.82 -14.75
C GLN A 122 0.37 0.40 -14.26
N ASN A 123 -0.49 -0.31 -14.98
CA ASN A 123 -1.00 -1.65 -14.60
C ASN A 123 -1.80 -1.64 -13.28
N LEU A 124 -2.47 -0.52 -12.95
CA LEU A 124 -3.52 -0.54 -11.94
C LEU A 124 -4.70 -1.37 -12.45
N PRO A 125 -5.27 -2.27 -11.63
CA PRO A 125 -6.58 -2.84 -11.90
C PRO A 125 -7.66 -1.75 -11.99
N ASP A 126 -8.68 -1.98 -12.83
CA ASP A 126 -9.78 -1.05 -13.15
C ASP A 126 -10.55 -0.47 -11.94
N LYS A 127 -10.36 -1.05 -10.76
CA LYS A 127 -11.04 -0.67 -9.50
C LYS A 127 -10.25 0.30 -8.62
N TYR A 128 -9.06 0.75 -9.02
CA TYR A 128 -8.31 1.74 -8.24
C TYR A 128 -8.67 3.16 -8.66
N VAL A 129 -8.87 4.03 -7.67
CA VAL A 129 -8.96 5.49 -7.85
C VAL A 129 -7.60 6.10 -7.53
N VAL A 130 -7.13 7.00 -8.39
CA VAL A 130 -5.92 7.80 -8.13
C VAL A 130 -6.35 9.15 -7.55
N ARG A 131 -5.64 9.61 -6.51
CA ARG A 131 -5.85 10.94 -5.91
C ARG A 131 -4.54 11.55 -5.43
N ALA A 132 -4.50 12.87 -5.31
CA ALA A 132 -3.39 13.57 -4.70
C ALA A 132 -3.55 13.59 -3.16
N VAL A 133 -2.42 13.47 -2.48
CA VAL A 133 -2.27 13.44 -1.03
C VAL A 133 -1.33 14.57 -0.64
N THR A 134 -1.78 15.44 0.26
CA THR A 134 -0.90 16.39 0.97
C THR A 134 -0.78 15.93 2.42
N LEU A 135 0.43 15.54 2.82
CA LEU A 135 0.75 15.02 4.13
C LEU A 135 1.60 16.02 4.92
N THR A 136 1.12 16.46 6.08
CA THR A 136 1.98 17.07 7.10
C THR A 136 2.52 15.98 8.03
N ALA A 137 3.83 15.80 8.04
CA ALA A 137 4.53 14.77 8.81
C ALA A 137 5.75 15.35 9.55
N ARG A 138 6.33 14.56 10.47
CA ARG A 138 7.66 14.84 11.03
C ARG A 138 8.72 14.26 10.11
N PHE A 139 9.66 15.08 9.66
CA PHE A 139 10.81 14.65 8.88
C PHE A 139 11.80 13.88 9.77
N GLU A 140 12.22 12.68 9.37
CA GLU A 140 13.25 11.91 10.08
C GLU A 140 14.62 12.06 9.40
N ARG A 141 14.69 11.79 8.09
CA ARG A 141 15.88 11.98 7.25
C ARG A 141 15.54 11.93 5.76
N PHE A 142 16.43 12.42 4.92
CA PHE A 142 16.44 12.14 3.48
C PHE A 142 17.75 11.43 3.14
N ASP A 143 17.65 10.24 2.56
CA ASP A 143 18.79 9.51 2.01
C ASP A 143 19.01 9.96 0.56
N ALA A 144 20.17 10.53 0.30
CA ALA A 144 20.55 11.06 -1.00
C ALA A 144 21.05 9.99 -1.99
N GLU A 145 21.52 8.85 -1.49
CA GLU A 145 22.04 7.75 -2.29
C GLU A 145 20.88 6.93 -2.85
N THR A 146 19.97 6.49 -1.98
CA THR A 146 18.75 5.76 -2.39
C THR A 146 17.62 6.68 -2.87
N SER A 147 17.75 8.01 -2.68
CA SER A 147 16.71 9.00 -2.99
C SER A 147 15.40 8.78 -2.22
N VAL A 148 15.48 8.28 -0.98
CA VAL A 148 14.31 7.98 -0.13
C VAL A 148 14.17 9.01 0.99
N VAL A 149 12.97 9.60 1.13
CA VAL A 149 12.61 10.37 2.33
C VAL A 149 12.01 9.45 3.38
N HIS A 150 12.44 9.58 4.63
CA HIS A 150 11.85 8.91 5.79
C HIS A 150 11.15 9.95 6.68
N TYR A 151 9.92 9.66 7.09
CA TYR A 151 9.10 10.55 7.89
C TYR A 151 8.19 9.76 8.85
N THR A 152 7.76 10.42 9.93
CA THR A 152 6.73 9.92 10.83
C THR A 152 5.42 10.65 10.53
N GLY A 153 4.50 9.97 9.86
CA GLY A 153 3.15 10.47 9.57
C GLY A 153 2.17 10.20 10.72
N PRO A 154 0.87 10.54 10.56
CA PRO A 154 -0.14 10.27 11.59
C PRO A 154 -0.36 8.77 11.87
N PHE A 155 0.04 7.89 10.94
CA PHE A 155 -0.03 6.43 11.06
C PHE A 155 1.32 5.78 11.39
N GLY A 156 2.31 6.58 11.82
CA GLY A 156 3.64 6.10 12.20
C GLY A 156 4.71 6.29 11.12
N PRO A 157 5.87 5.62 11.26
CA PRO A 157 7.00 5.75 10.34
C PRO A 157 6.70 5.21 8.94
N ARG A 158 7.06 5.98 7.92
CA ARG A 158 6.96 5.62 6.49
C ARG A 158 8.18 6.14 5.73
N SER A 159 8.28 5.71 4.48
CA SER A 159 9.30 6.18 3.55
C SER A 159 8.78 6.17 2.12
N LEU A 160 9.14 7.19 1.34
CA LEU A 160 8.75 7.32 -0.06
C LEU A 160 9.94 7.70 -0.93
N THR A 161 9.92 7.21 -2.17
CA THR A 161 10.93 7.53 -3.19
C THR A 161 10.72 8.94 -3.73
N VAL A 162 11.83 9.59 -4.06
CA VAL A 162 11.86 10.94 -4.64
C VAL A 162 12.60 10.87 -5.96
N THR A 163 11.99 11.36 -7.03
CA THR A 163 12.59 11.38 -8.38
C THR A 163 13.07 12.76 -8.78
N ASP A 164 12.24 13.79 -8.57
CA ASP A 164 12.50 15.17 -8.94
C ASP A 164 13.75 15.75 -8.21
N PRO A 165 14.79 16.21 -8.96
CA PRO A 165 15.98 16.86 -8.40
C PRO A 165 15.69 18.11 -7.53
N ALA A 166 14.67 18.90 -7.86
CA ALA A 166 14.27 20.08 -7.09
C ALA A 166 13.67 19.68 -5.73
N VAL A 167 12.85 18.63 -5.70
CA VAL A 167 12.32 18.04 -4.45
C VAL A 167 13.48 17.47 -3.60
N LYS A 168 14.43 16.75 -4.21
CA LYS A 168 15.66 16.29 -3.51
C LYS A 168 16.46 17.45 -2.93
N ALA A 169 16.62 18.54 -3.66
CA ALA A 169 17.30 19.75 -3.19
C ALA A 169 16.51 20.48 -2.08
N GLY A 170 15.18 20.41 -2.09
CA GLY A 170 14.30 20.87 -1.03
C GLY A 170 14.47 20.07 0.26
N LEU A 171 14.42 18.73 0.17
CA LEU A 171 14.53 17.81 1.31
C LEU A 171 15.85 17.96 2.09
N ARG A 172 16.97 18.26 1.41
CA ARG A 172 18.27 18.55 2.05
C ARG A 172 18.26 19.76 2.99
N LYS A 173 17.21 20.61 2.96
CA LYS A 173 17.06 21.81 3.80
C LYS A 173 16.29 21.54 5.10
N PHE A 174 15.81 20.31 5.31
CA PHE A 174 15.09 19.91 6.52
C PHE A 174 16.03 19.24 7.52
N LYS A 175 15.76 19.45 8.81
CA LYS A 175 16.44 18.78 9.91
C LYS A 175 15.54 17.74 10.53
N ARG A 176 16.11 16.67 11.08
CA ARG A 176 15.35 15.66 11.84
C ARG A 176 14.49 16.34 12.91
N GLY A 177 13.21 16.01 12.94
CA GLY A 177 12.23 16.61 13.85
C GLY A 177 11.46 17.79 13.27
N ASP A 178 11.91 18.42 12.17
CA ASP A 178 11.14 19.44 11.46
C ASP A 178 9.77 18.90 11.04
N LEU A 179 8.74 19.76 11.02
CA LEU A 179 7.53 19.47 10.26
C LEU A 179 7.80 19.72 8.77
N VAL A 180 7.42 18.76 7.95
CA VAL A 180 7.47 18.80 6.49
C VAL A 180 6.07 18.59 5.94
N GLU A 181 5.76 19.30 4.88
CA GLU A 181 4.59 19.04 4.05
C GLU A 181 5.07 18.37 2.75
N LEU A 182 4.53 17.20 2.45
CA LEU A 182 4.86 16.36 1.31
C LEU A 182 3.62 16.18 0.44
N SER A 183 3.77 16.35 -0.87
CA SER A 183 2.72 16.02 -1.83
C SER A 183 3.13 14.84 -2.70
N PHE A 184 2.23 13.87 -2.85
CA PHE A 184 2.37 12.69 -3.70
C PHE A 184 0.98 12.25 -4.19
N ALA A 185 0.90 11.44 -5.24
CA ALA A 185 -0.34 10.74 -5.58
C ALA A 185 -0.35 9.36 -4.93
N GLU A 186 -1.53 8.87 -4.58
CA GLU A 186 -1.78 7.47 -4.21
C GLU A 186 -2.86 6.89 -5.12
N ALA A 187 -2.75 5.59 -5.39
CA ALA A 187 -3.84 4.79 -5.95
C ALA A 187 -4.44 3.93 -4.85
N PHE A 188 -5.76 3.91 -4.70
CA PHE A 188 -6.44 3.14 -3.65
C PHE A 188 -7.71 2.45 -4.15
N HIS A 189 -8.04 1.32 -3.55
CA HIS A 189 -9.26 0.56 -3.81
C HIS A 189 -9.84 0.05 -2.49
N ILE A 190 -11.12 0.35 -2.25
CA ILE A 190 -11.84 -0.06 -1.05
C ILE A 190 -12.72 -1.27 -1.40
N VAL A 191 -12.42 -2.42 -0.78
CA VAL A 191 -13.19 -3.65 -0.95
C VAL A 191 -14.37 -3.64 0.02
N LEU A 192 -15.52 -3.16 -0.46
CA LEU A 192 -16.80 -3.33 0.22
C LEU A 192 -17.32 -4.78 0.07
N LYS A 193 -18.18 -5.20 0.98
CA LYS A 193 -18.82 -6.53 1.02
C LYS A 193 -20.31 -6.42 0.67
#